data_AF-A0AAU6GR69-F1
#
_entry.id   AF-A0AAU6GR69-F1
#
_cell.length_a   1.000
_cell.length_b   1.000
_cell.length_c   1.000
_cell.angle_alpha   90.00
_cell.angle_beta   90.00
_cell.angle_gamma   90.00
#
_symmetry.space_group_name_H-M   'P 1'
#
loop_
_entity.id
_entity.type
_entity.pdbx_description
1 polymer ?
#
loop_
_entity_poly.entity_id
_entity_poly.type
_entity_poly.pdbx_seq_one_letter_code
_entity_poly.pdbx_strand_id
1 'polypeptide(L)'
;MTKKQAGEPTASQLTRAAVIDAALQVLDERGLDGLSTRAVADRLGVRMNTVLWHVKTKARMLELMADAVLAGIRYDDLPDAPPARARELVGRYRHALLARRDGAALVTGTYPAEPNTLRFADRLIDAFLEAGADERQAAWTAWTVSYFTLGLTQEEQAEAEEDDASLTQAVERGAHPALQRVLPHLRQNFDERFTFGLEAALSRIPD
;
A
#
# COMPACT_ATOMS: atom_id res chain seq x y z
N MET A 1 -24.17 -43.31 -31.37
CA MET A 1 -24.46 -42.23 -30.41
C MET A 1 -23.18 -41.95 -29.64
N THR A 2 -22.38 -40.99 -30.12
CA THR A 2 -21.02 -40.75 -29.61
C THR A 2 -21.07 -39.63 -28.58
N LYS A 3 -20.70 -39.95 -27.34
CA LYS A 3 -20.64 -39.04 -26.19
C LYS A 3 -19.66 -37.90 -26.49
N LYS A 4 -20.16 -36.67 -26.50
CA LYS A 4 -19.38 -35.43 -26.62
C LYS A 4 -18.70 -35.18 -25.27
N GLN A 5 -17.40 -35.43 -25.20
CA GLN A 5 -16.57 -35.02 -24.05
C GLN A 5 -16.55 -33.50 -23.98
N ALA A 6 -16.99 -32.95 -22.84
CA ALA A 6 -16.84 -31.55 -22.51
C ALA A 6 -15.35 -31.28 -22.26
N GLY A 7 -14.78 -30.33 -23.00
CA GLY A 7 -13.37 -29.96 -22.90
C GLY A 7 -13.05 -29.30 -21.56
N GLU A 8 -11.87 -29.64 -21.03
CA GLU A 8 -11.20 -28.92 -19.95
C GLU A 8 -11.04 -27.42 -20.29
N PRO A 9 -11.04 -26.51 -19.30
CA PRO A 9 -10.78 -25.10 -19.57
C PRO A 9 -9.36 -24.94 -20.11
N THR A 10 -9.26 -24.60 -21.39
CA THR A 10 -7.99 -24.43 -22.10
C THR A 10 -7.24 -23.22 -21.58
N ALA A 11 -5.90 -23.34 -21.47
CA ALA A 11 -4.93 -22.30 -21.15
C ALA A 11 -4.90 -21.10 -22.15
N SER A 12 -5.98 -20.81 -22.87
CA SER A 12 -6.00 -19.98 -24.06
C SER A 12 -6.24 -18.48 -23.84
N GLN A 13 -6.46 -17.97 -22.62
CA GLN A 13 -6.46 -16.52 -22.37
C GLN A 13 -5.96 -16.13 -20.97
N LEU A 14 -4.85 -16.70 -20.49
CA LEU A 14 -4.19 -16.09 -19.34
C LEU A 14 -3.70 -14.70 -19.74
N THR A 15 -4.10 -13.66 -19.00
CA THR A 15 -3.67 -12.28 -19.24
C THR A 15 -2.71 -11.84 -18.15
N ARG A 16 -1.95 -10.75 -18.38
CA ARG A 16 -1.12 -10.16 -17.32
C ARG A 16 -1.98 -9.72 -16.14
N ALA A 17 -3.14 -9.12 -16.39
CA ALA A 17 -4.09 -8.73 -15.34
C ALA A 17 -4.49 -9.94 -14.48
N ALA A 18 -4.88 -11.06 -15.08
CA ALA A 18 -5.22 -12.28 -14.35
C ALA A 18 -4.05 -12.83 -13.51
N VAL A 19 -2.80 -12.70 -13.98
CA VAL A 19 -1.61 -13.07 -13.19
C VAL A 19 -1.44 -12.16 -11.98
N ILE A 20 -1.63 -10.84 -12.13
CA ILE A 20 -1.51 -9.88 -11.04
C ILE A 20 -2.65 -10.05 -10.04
N ASP A 21 -3.88 -10.27 -10.49
CA ASP A 21 -5.02 -10.56 -9.62
C ASP A 21 -4.78 -11.83 -8.79
N ALA A 22 -4.29 -12.90 -9.42
CA ALA A 22 -3.92 -14.12 -8.72
C ALA A 22 -2.77 -13.90 -7.72
N ALA A 23 -1.80 -13.03 -8.05
CA ALA A 23 -0.72 -12.69 -7.15
C ALA A 23 -1.17 -11.88 -5.93
N LEU A 24 -2.11 -10.94 -6.12
CA LEU A 24 -2.74 -10.23 -5.01
C LEU A 24 -3.55 -11.18 -4.11
N GLN A 25 -4.24 -12.18 -4.67
CA GLN A 25 -4.90 -13.20 -3.86
C GLN A 25 -3.91 -14.08 -3.08
N VAL A 26 -2.74 -14.42 -3.67
CA VAL A 26 -1.67 -15.12 -2.94
C VAL A 26 -1.19 -14.26 -1.76
N LEU A 27 -0.99 -12.96 -1.99
CA LEU A 27 -0.59 -12.01 -0.95
C LEU A 27 -1.62 -11.96 0.19
N ASP A 28 -2.90 -11.81 -0.14
CA ASP A 28 -3.98 -11.74 0.86
C ASP A 28 -4.03 -13.01 1.74
N GLU A 29 -3.84 -14.19 1.15
CA GLU A 29 -3.87 -15.46 1.88
C GLU A 29 -2.58 -15.79 2.65
N ARG A 30 -1.42 -15.51 2.06
CA ARG A 30 -0.14 -16.06 2.53
C ARG A 30 0.87 -15.00 2.98
N GLY A 31 0.52 -13.73 2.84
CA GLY A 31 1.42 -12.61 3.06
C GLY A 31 2.55 -12.54 2.03
N LEU A 32 3.39 -11.53 2.19
CA LEU A 32 4.50 -11.23 1.29
C LEU A 32 5.56 -12.35 1.28
N ASP A 33 5.78 -13.01 2.41
CA ASP A 33 6.70 -14.15 2.54
C ASP A 33 6.25 -15.37 1.72
N GLY A 34 4.93 -15.59 1.61
CA GLY A 34 4.35 -16.65 0.80
C GLY A 34 4.31 -16.34 -0.70
N LEU A 35 4.61 -15.10 -1.10
CA LEU A 35 4.46 -14.63 -2.47
C LEU A 35 5.62 -15.05 -3.37
N SER A 36 5.33 -15.94 -4.32
CA SER A 36 6.29 -16.39 -5.34
C SER A 36 5.61 -16.67 -6.67
N THR A 37 6.38 -16.64 -7.76
CA THR A 37 5.87 -17.00 -9.11
C THR A 37 5.40 -18.45 -9.18
N ARG A 38 5.92 -19.35 -8.33
CA ARG A 38 5.42 -20.72 -8.18
C ARG A 38 4.05 -20.72 -7.51
N ALA A 39 3.89 -20.04 -6.37
CA ALA A 39 2.60 -19.96 -5.68
C ALA A 39 1.49 -19.35 -6.57
N VAL A 40 1.84 -18.37 -7.41
CA VAL A 40 0.92 -17.80 -8.41
C VAL A 40 0.57 -18.83 -9.50
N ALA A 41 1.56 -19.57 -10.00
CA ALA A 41 1.34 -20.60 -11.01
C ALA A 41 0.45 -21.75 -10.47
N ASP A 42 0.72 -22.21 -9.25
CA ASP A 42 -0.06 -23.23 -8.56
C ASP A 42 -1.52 -22.79 -8.40
N ARG A 43 -1.74 -21.54 -7.98
CA ARG A 43 -3.09 -20.95 -7.88
C ARG A 43 -3.82 -20.96 -9.22
N LEU A 44 -3.13 -20.58 -10.29
CA LEU A 44 -3.71 -20.48 -11.63
C LEU A 44 -3.84 -21.85 -12.33
N GLY A 45 -3.31 -22.93 -11.74
CA GLY A 45 -3.27 -24.25 -12.39
C GLY A 45 -2.38 -24.28 -13.64
N VAL A 46 -1.37 -23.40 -13.73
CA VAL A 46 -0.46 -23.29 -14.89
C VAL A 46 0.99 -23.57 -14.49
N ARG A 47 1.88 -23.65 -15.48
CA ARG A 47 3.32 -23.78 -15.21
C ARG A 47 3.93 -22.42 -14.85
N MET A 48 4.96 -22.42 -14.00
CA MET A 48 5.71 -21.21 -13.62
C MET A 48 6.22 -20.42 -14.83
N ASN A 49 6.66 -21.10 -15.91
CA ASN A 49 7.10 -20.44 -17.14
C ASN A 49 5.98 -19.64 -17.82
N THR A 50 4.72 -20.06 -17.68
CA THR A 50 3.56 -19.32 -18.20
C THR A 50 3.40 -18.00 -17.44
N VAL A 51 3.50 -18.01 -16.10
CA VAL A 51 3.48 -16.79 -15.27
C VAL A 51 4.63 -15.86 -15.67
N LEU A 52 5.86 -16.37 -15.71
CA LEU A 52 7.05 -15.58 -16.09
C LEU A 52 6.97 -15.00 -17.50
N TRP A 53 6.25 -15.64 -18.42
CA TRP A 53 6.02 -15.06 -19.75
C TRP A 53 5.25 -13.73 -19.67
N HIS A 54 4.27 -13.61 -18.77
CA HIS A 54 3.45 -12.40 -18.59
C HIS A 54 4.15 -11.27 -17.83
N VAL A 55 4.89 -11.61 -16.76
CA VAL A 55 5.49 -10.63 -15.83
C VAL A 55 7.01 -10.50 -15.94
N LYS A 56 7.68 -11.38 -16.69
CA LYS A 56 9.14 -11.44 -16.92
C LYS A 56 9.96 -11.83 -15.69
N THR A 57 9.80 -11.15 -14.56
CA THR A 57 10.55 -11.39 -13.33
C THR A 57 9.65 -11.28 -12.09
N LYS A 58 10.10 -11.79 -10.94
CA LYS A 58 9.41 -11.56 -9.65
C LYS A 58 9.37 -10.06 -9.32
N ALA A 59 10.48 -9.33 -9.53
CA ALA A 59 10.53 -7.89 -9.26
C ALA A 59 9.49 -7.11 -10.07
N ARG A 60 9.39 -7.38 -11.38
CA ARG A 60 8.38 -6.74 -12.23
C ARG A 60 6.95 -7.14 -11.87
N MET A 61 6.74 -8.37 -11.38
CA MET A 61 5.45 -8.77 -10.81
C MET A 61 5.09 -7.91 -9.59
N LEU A 62 6.05 -7.69 -8.68
CA LEU A 62 5.83 -6.84 -7.49
C LEU A 62 5.52 -5.39 -7.86
N GLU A 63 6.23 -4.81 -8.83
CA GLU A 63 5.93 -3.47 -9.37
C GLU A 63 4.49 -3.37 -9.90
N LEU A 64 4.05 -4.35 -10.69
CA LEU A 64 2.70 -4.39 -11.25
C LEU A 64 1.63 -4.62 -10.17
N MET A 65 1.95 -5.42 -9.14
CA MET A 65 1.06 -5.59 -7.99
C MET A 65 0.94 -4.29 -7.19
N ALA A 66 2.06 -3.59 -6.96
CA ALA A 66 2.07 -2.31 -6.27
C ALA A 66 1.21 -1.26 -7.03
N ASP A 67 1.34 -1.17 -8.36
CA ASP A 67 0.45 -0.32 -9.16
C ASP A 67 -1.03 -0.73 -9.03
N ALA A 68 -1.31 -2.04 -9.05
CA ALA A 68 -2.66 -2.56 -8.92
C ALA A 68 -3.30 -2.29 -7.53
N VAL A 69 -2.51 -2.18 -6.47
CA VAL A 69 -3.00 -1.73 -5.14
C VAL A 69 -3.59 -0.32 -5.25
N LEU A 70 -2.96 0.57 -6.03
CA LEU A 70 -3.42 1.96 -6.20
C LEU A 70 -4.57 2.09 -7.22
N ALA A 71 -4.89 1.05 -7.98
CA ALA A 71 -5.96 1.09 -8.98
C ALA A 71 -7.36 1.36 -8.39
N GLY A 72 -7.56 1.06 -7.10
CA GLY A 72 -8.80 1.34 -6.39
C GLY A 72 -8.96 2.79 -5.91
N ILE A 73 -7.92 3.62 -6.02
CA ILE A 73 -8.01 5.03 -5.60
C ILE A 73 -8.93 5.77 -6.56
N ARG A 74 -10.03 6.27 -6.00
CA ARG A 74 -11.00 7.11 -6.68
C ARG A 74 -10.50 8.56 -6.72
N TYR A 75 -10.80 9.26 -7.80
CA TYR A 75 -10.44 10.68 -8.00
C TYR A 75 -11.66 11.57 -8.24
N ASP A 76 -12.85 10.98 -8.20
CA ASP A 76 -14.14 11.65 -8.13
C ASP A 76 -14.44 12.13 -6.69
N ASP A 77 -15.32 13.11 -6.60
CA ASP A 77 -15.81 13.71 -5.34
C ASP A 77 -14.68 14.16 -4.40
N LEU A 78 -13.56 14.61 -4.96
CA LEU A 78 -12.48 15.20 -4.20
C LEU A 78 -12.84 16.62 -3.75
N PRO A 79 -12.41 17.06 -2.56
CA PRO A 79 -12.59 18.44 -2.13
C PRO A 79 -11.99 19.44 -3.13
N ASP A 80 -12.67 20.58 -3.32
CA ASP A 80 -12.19 21.66 -4.18
C ASP A 80 -10.94 22.33 -3.61
N ALA A 81 -10.92 22.57 -2.29
CA ALA A 81 -9.81 23.20 -1.60
C ALA A 81 -8.54 22.30 -1.65
N PRO A 82 -7.41 22.78 -2.20
CA PRO A 82 -6.24 21.93 -2.41
C PRO A 82 -5.68 21.25 -1.14
N PRO A 83 -5.60 21.92 0.03
CA PRO A 83 -5.17 21.25 1.26
C PRO A 83 -6.14 20.13 1.71
N ALA A 84 -7.45 20.30 1.52
CA ALA A 84 -8.43 19.26 1.83
C ALA A 84 -8.35 18.10 0.83
N ARG A 85 -8.12 18.41 -0.46
CA ARG A 85 -7.89 17.43 -1.53
C ARG A 85 -6.69 16.55 -1.24
N ALA A 86 -5.56 17.15 -0.84
CA ALA A 86 -4.35 16.41 -0.50
C ALA A 86 -4.60 15.45 0.68
N ARG A 87 -5.28 15.91 1.75
CA ARG A 87 -5.66 15.05 2.88
C ARG A 87 -6.48 13.84 2.45
N GLU A 88 -7.52 14.08 1.65
CA GLU A 88 -8.38 13.03 1.12
C GLU A 88 -7.60 12.02 0.26
N LEU A 89 -6.70 12.50 -0.62
CA LEU A 89 -5.87 11.62 -1.44
C LEU A 89 -4.94 10.74 -0.59
N VAL A 90 -4.27 11.30 0.41
CA VAL A 90 -3.39 10.51 1.29
C VAL A 90 -4.19 9.53 2.15
N GLY A 91 -5.40 9.90 2.59
CA GLY A 91 -6.35 8.99 3.25
C GLY A 91 -6.75 7.82 2.35
N ARG A 92 -7.14 8.08 1.10
CA ARG A 92 -7.45 7.04 0.10
C ARG A 92 -6.25 6.14 -0.19
N TYR A 93 -5.03 6.70 -0.19
CA TYR A 93 -3.80 5.93 -0.32
C TYR A 93 -3.59 4.97 0.84
N ARG A 94 -3.67 5.44 2.10
CA ARG A 94 -3.62 4.56 3.28
C ARG A 94 -4.67 3.46 3.20
N HIS A 95 -5.91 3.81 2.84
CA HIS A 95 -6.99 2.83 2.70
C HIS A 95 -6.67 1.75 1.65
N ALA A 96 -6.11 2.14 0.49
CA ALA A 96 -5.71 1.20 -0.54
C ALA A 96 -4.61 0.23 -0.06
N LEU A 97 -3.64 0.71 0.72
CA LEU A 97 -2.60 -0.11 1.33
C LEU A 97 -3.19 -1.12 2.34
N LEU A 98 -4.09 -0.65 3.21
CA LEU A 98 -4.76 -1.48 4.23
C LEU A 98 -5.70 -2.54 3.64
N ALA A 99 -6.22 -2.32 2.43
CA ALA A 99 -7.11 -3.26 1.76
C ALA A 99 -6.44 -4.58 1.34
N ARG A 100 -5.11 -4.69 1.46
CA ARG A 100 -4.33 -5.90 1.14
C ARG A 100 -3.43 -6.26 2.31
N ARG A 101 -3.33 -7.56 2.60
CA ARG A 101 -2.34 -8.06 3.57
C ARG A 101 -0.94 -7.65 3.12
N ASP A 102 -0.13 -7.11 4.03
CA ASP A 102 1.23 -6.62 3.75
C ASP A 102 1.28 -5.59 2.58
N GLY A 103 0.17 -4.90 2.29
CA GLY A 103 0.06 -3.98 1.16
C GLY A 103 1.07 -2.82 1.22
N ALA A 104 1.31 -2.28 2.42
CA ALA A 104 2.35 -1.25 2.62
C ALA A 104 3.76 -1.81 2.34
N ALA A 105 4.06 -3.00 2.83
CA ALA A 105 5.35 -3.65 2.58
C ALA A 105 5.56 -3.99 1.10
N LEU A 106 4.51 -4.41 0.39
CA LEU A 106 4.55 -4.66 -1.06
C LEU A 106 4.88 -3.38 -1.86
N VAL A 107 4.23 -2.26 -1.54
CA VAL A 107 4.41 -1.00 -2.26
C VAL A 107 5.79 -0.38 -1.94
N THR A 108 6.27 -0.56 -0.72
CA THR A 108 7.57 -0.06 -0.27
C THR A 108 8.70 -0.53 -1.20
N GLY A 109 9.45 0.41 -1.78
CA GLY A 109 10.65 0.14 -2.57
C GLY A 109 10.42 -0.28 -4.03
N THR A 110 9.17 -0.35 -4.51
CA THR A 110 8.90 -0.69 -5.93
C THR A 110 8.83 0.51 -6.86
N TYR A 111 8.46 1.71 -6.35
CA TYR A 111 8.28 2.98 -7.08
C TYR A 111 8.02 2.83 -8.59
N PRO A 112 6.95 2.11 -8.97
CA PRO A 112 6.79 1.69 -10.35
C PRO A 112 6.33 2.87 -11.20
N ALA A 113 6.92 3.03 -12.38
CA ALA A 113 6.48 4.03 -13.37
C ALA A 113 5.24 3.51 -14.14
N GLU A 114 4.18 3.19 -13.41
CA GLU A 114 2.95 2.58 -13.92
C GLU A 114 1.74 3.53 -13.77
N PRO A 115 0.67 3.32 -14.55
CA PRO A 115 -0.38 4.34 -14.72
C PRO A 115 -1.10 4.78 -13.44
N ASN A 116 -1.33 3.89 -12.47
CA ASN A 116 -2.06 4.23 -11.24
C ASN A 116 -1.13 4.93 -10.25
N THR A 117 0.10 4.46 -10.12
CA THR A 117 1.14 5.12 -9.31
C THR A 117 1.44 6.52 -9.82
N LEU A 118 1.63 6.70 -11.13
CA LEU A 118 1.87 8.01 -11.73
C LEU A 118 0.67 8.94 -11.56
N ARG A 119 -0.56 8.46 -11.74
CA ARG A 119 -1.78 9.26 -11.55
C ARG A 119 -1.93 9.72 -10.10
N PHE A 120 -1.65 8.85 -9.13
CA PHE A 120 -1.70 9.22 -7.72
C PHE A 120 -0.69 10.32 -7.40
N ALA A 121 0.57 10.12 -7.82
CA ALA A 121 1.64 11.09 -7.61
C ALA A 121 1.32 12.45 -8.27
N ASP A 122 0.86 12.43 -9.52
CA ASP A 122 0.46 13.62 -10.27
C ASP A 122 -0.63 14.41 -9.54
N ARG A 123 -1.71 13.75 -9.11
CA ARG A 123 -2.82 14.40 -8.39
C ARG A 123 -2.45 14.95 -7.03
N LEU A 124 -1.56 14.27 -6.32
CA LEU A 124 -1.10 14.72 -5.01
C LEU A 124 -0.17 15.94 -5.14
N ILE A 125 0.75 15.91 -6.12
CA ILE A 125 1.67 17.03 -6.39
C ILE A 125 0.89 18.23 -6.92
N ASP A 126 -0.06 18.03 -7.82
CA ASP A 126 -0.96 19.06 -8.35
C ASP A 126 -1.70 19.79 -7.21
N ALA A 127 -2.25 19.06 -6.24
CA ALA A 127 -2.87 19.67 -5.06
C ALA A 127 -1.91 20.55 -4.23
N PHE A 128 -0.63 20.17 -4.12
CA PHE A 128 0.35 21.00 -3.42
C PHE A 128 0.77 22.24 -4.22
N LEU A 129 0.90 22.13 -5.54
CA LEU A 129 1.21 23.26 -6.42
C LEU A 129 0.05 24.26 -6.47
N GLU A 130 -1.19 23.78 -6.54
CA GLU A 130 -2.40 24.63 -6.46
C GLU A 130 -2.51 25.36 -5.12
N ALA A 131 -2.04 24.74 -4.03
CA ALA A 131 -1.92 25.37 -2.72
C ALA A 131 -0.78 26.41 -2.64
N GLY A 132 -0.04 26.64 -3.72
CA GLY A 132 1.03 27.64 -3.77
C GLY A 132 2.39 27.17 -3.27
N ALA A 133 2.59 25.86 -3.06
CA ALA A 133 3.92 25.33 -2.76
C ALA A 133 4.86 25.49 -3.97
N ASP A 134 6.16 25.73 -3.70
CA ASP A 134 7.16 25.65 -4.76
C ASP A 134 7.40 24.19 -5.22
N GLU A 135 8.02 24.01 -6.40
CA GLU A 135 8.22 22.69 -7.02
C GLU A 135 8.96 21.71 -6.10
N ARG A 136 9.98 22.19 -5.37
CA ARG A 136 10.76 21.35 -4.46
C ARG A 136 9.92 20.97 -3.24
N GLN A 137 9.18 21.93 -2.71
CA GLN A 137 8.32 21.73 -1.57
C GLN A 137 7.18 20.75 -1.88
N ALA A 138 6.53 20.87 -3.04
CA ALA A 138 5.51 19.93 -3.48
C ALA A 138 6.08 18.51 -3.59
N ALA A 139 7.21 18.33 -4.27
CA ALA A 139 7.85 17.03 -4.44
C ALA A 139 8.29 16.40 -3.10
N TRP A 140 8.96 17.17 -2.23
CA TRP A 140 9.44 16.66 -0.96
C TRP A 140 8.32 16.41 0.04
N THR A 141 7.23 17.18 -0.02
CA THR A 141 6.04 16.91 0.80
C THR A 141 5.35 15.63 0.34
N ALA A 142 5.20 15.43 -0.97
CA ALA A 142 4.67 14.17 -1.54
C ALA A 142 5.50 12.95 -1.09
N TRP A 143 6.82 13.04 -1.12
CA TRP A 143 7.70 12.00 -0.57
C TRP A 143 7.49 11.79 0.92
N THR A 144 7.45 12.87 1.69
CA THR A 144 7.29 12.84 3.15
C THR A 144 6.01 12.13 3.56
N VAL A 145 4.87 12.53 2.99
CA VAL A 145 3.57 11.92 3.31
C VAL A 145 3.50 10.48 2.83
N SER A 146 4.14 10.13 1.71
CA SER A 146 4.19 8.76 1.21
C SER A 146 5.00 7.86 2.15
N TYR A 147 6.20 8.27 2.56
CA TYR A 147 7.03 7.50 3.49
C TYR A 147 6.36 7.33 4.85
N PHE A 148 5.80 8.42 5.39
CA PHE A 148 5.05 8.38 6.64
C PHE A 148 3.88 7.39 6.55
N THR A 149 3.07 7.50 5.49
CA THR A 149 1.89 6.64 5.31
C THR A 149 2.29 5.17 5.15
N LEU A 150 3.33 4.88 4.37
CA LEU A 150 3.85 3.52 4.19
C LEU A 150 4.35 2.94 5.51
N GLY A 151 5.19 3.67 6.25
CA GLY A 151 5.75 3.20 7.52
C GLY A 151 4.68 2.97 8.58
N LEU A 152 3.76 3.92 8.75
CA LEU A 152 2.65 3.80 9.69
C LEU A 152 1.74 2.61 9.33
N THR A 153 1.36 2.48 8.07
CA THR A 153 0.48 1.40 7.61
C THR A 153 1.16 0.04 7.74
N GLN A 154 2.47 -0.03 7.51
CA GLN A 154 3.23 -1.26 7.71
C GLN A 154 3.26 -1.68 9.18
N GLU A 155 3.44 -0.73 10.10
CA GLU A 155 3.36 -0.99 11.54
C GLU A 155 1.95 -1.46 11.95
N GLU A 156 0.90 -0.83 11.42
CA GLU A 156 -0.50 -1.23 11.62
C GLU A 156 -0.80 -2.65 11.12
N GLN A 157 -0.25 -3.02 9.96
CA GLN A 157 -0.41 -4.36 9.39
C GLN A 157 0.40 -5.42 10.13
N ALA A 158 1.46 -5.03 10.84
CA ALA A 158 2.32 -5.91 11.61
C ALA A 158 1.91 -6.02 13.09
N GLU A 159 1.01 -5.17 13.58
CA GLU A 159 0.64 -5.11 14.98
C GLU A 159 0.00 -6.43 15.46
N ALA A 160 0.60 -7.01 16.50
CA ALA A 160 0.02 -8.09 17.28
C ALA A 160 -0.38 -7.57 18.66
N GLU A 161 -1.56 -7.95 19.16
CA GLU A 161 -2.05 -7.56 20.49
C GLU A 161 -1.07 -7.92 21.63
N GLU A 162 -0.22 -8.93 21.44
CA GLU A 162 0.79 -9.38 22.42
C GLU A 162 1.99 -8.41 22.55
N ASP A 163 2.34 -7.65 21.51
CA ASP A 163 3.50 -6.75 21.51
C ASP A 163 3.25 -5.49 22.36
N ASP A 164 2.00 -5.03 22.43
CA ASP A 164 1.61 -3.86 23.23
C ASP A 164 1.74 -4.10 24.74
N ALA A 165 1.35 -5.29 25.20
CA ALA A 165 1.48 -5.69 26.60
C ALA A 165 2.97 -5.81 27.03
N SER A 166 3.85 -6.19 26.10
CA SER A 166 5.29 -6.29 26.34
C SER A 166 5.95 -4.92 26.53
N LEU A 167 5.66 -3.95 25.64
CA LEU A 167 6.17 -2.58 25.75
C LEU A 167 5.77 -1.93 27.08
N THR A 168 4.50 -2.10 27.45
CA THR A 168 3.93 -1.64 28.72
C THR A 168 4.77 -2.08 29.91
N GLN A 169 4.96 -3.38 30.05
CA GLN A 169 5.66 -3.97 31.18
C GLN A 169 7.13 -3.55 31.21
N ALA A 170 7.77 -3.41 30.04
CA ALA A 170 9.15 -2.96 29.94
C ALA A 170 9.32 -1.51 30.42
N VAL A 171 8.42 -0.60 30.03
CA VAL A 171 8.46 0.82 30.44
C VAL A 171 8.16 0.99 31.93
N GLU A 172 7.23 0.20 32.49
CA GLU A 172 6.89 0.22 33.91
C GLU A 172 8.01 -0.34 34.80
N ARG A 173 8.72 -1.39 34.35
CA ARG A 173 9.83 -1.99 35.10
C ARG A 173 11.15 -1.23 34.96
N GLY A 174 11.32 -0.44 33.89
CA GLY A 174 12.56 0.25 33.57
C GLY A 174 12.66 1.66 34.16
N ALA A 175 13.88 2.22 34.18
CA ALA A 175 14.13 3.61 34.56
C ALA A 175 14.01 4.55 33.33
N HIS A 176 12.82 4.60 32.72
CA HIS A 176 12.54 5.40 31.52
C HIS A 176 11.52 6.51 31.79
N PRO A 177 11.89 7.58 32.53
CA PRO A 177 10.92 8.58 33.01
C PRO A 177 10.21 9.34 31.88
N ALA A 178 10.87 9.56 30.74
CA ALA A 178 10.21 10.16 29.59
C ALA A 178 9.13 9.24 28.99
N LEU A 179 9.45 7.96 28.79
CA LEU A 179 8.51 6.97 28.26
C LEU A 179 7.33 6.76 29.21
N GLN A 180 7.57 6.71 30.52
CA GLN A 180 6.50 6.60 31.51
C GLN A 180 5.49 7.76 31.42
N ARG A 181 5.95 8.98 31.15
CA ARG A 181 5.07 10.16 31.01
C ARG A 181 4.17 10.10 29.78
N VAL A 182 4.63 9.46 28.70
CA VAL A 182 3.90 9.40 27.42
C VAL A 182 3.31 8.03 27.13
N LEU A 183 3.53 7.03 28.00
CA LEU A 183 3.06 5.65 27.82
C LEU A 183 1.56 5.55 27.47
N PRO A 184 0.65 6.36 28.07
CA PRO A 184 -0.76 6.34 27.67
C PRO A 184 -1.02 6.74 26.21
N HIS A 185 -0.12 7.51 25.59
CA HIS A 185 -0.22 7.98 24.21
C HIS A 185 0.52 7.09 23.20
N LEU A 186 1.49 6.28 23.65
CA LEU A 186 2.23 5.37 22.76
C LEU A 186 1.37 4.25 22.17
N ARG A 187 0.24 3.95 22.82
CA ARG A 187 -0.69 2.88 22.43
C ARG A 187 -1.87 3.34 21.58
N GLN A 188 -2.01 4.65 21.34
CA GLN A 188 -3.23 5.16 20.74
C GLN A 188 -3.27 4.92 19.22
N ASN A 189 -4.47 4.50 18.82
CA ASN A 189 -5.07 4.38 17.49
C ASN A 189 -4.21 4.87 16.31
N PHE A 190 -3.90 3.97 15.37
CA PHE A 190 -3.23 4.29 14.11
C PHE A 190 -3.93 5.39 13.31
N ASP A 191 -5.25 5.51 13.41
CA ASP A 191 -6.00 6.61 12.78
C ASP A 191 -5.64 7.98 13.36
N GLU A 192 -5.55 8.09 14.70
CA GLU A 192 -5.17 9.35 15.35
C GLU A 192 -3.71 9.70 15.03
N ARG A 193 -2.81 8.71 15.06
CA ARG A 193 -1.41 8.88 14.66
C ARG A 193 -1.29 9.30 13.20
N PHE A 194 -2.07 8.70 12.31
CA PHE A 194 -2.14 9.05 10.89
C PHE A 194 -2.55 10.51 10.71
N THR A 195 -3.69 10.91 11.29
CA THR A 195 -4.16 12.29 11.20
C THR A 195 -3.14 13.28 11.76
N PHE A 196 -2.60 13.02 12.95
CA PHE A 196 -1.60 13.90 13.56
C PHE A 196 -0.35 14.07 12.69
N GLY A 197 0.23 12.95 12.20
CA GLY A 197 1.43 12.99 11.37
C GLY A 197 1.19 13.61 10.00
N LEU A 198 0.01 13.38 9.40
CA LEU A 198 -0.39 14.00 8.15
C LEU A 198 -0.50 15.53 8.29
N GLU A 199 -1.21 16.03 9.30
CA GLU A 199 -1.30 17.48 9.57
C GLU A 199 0.08 18.08 9.80
N ALA A 200 0.96 17.41 10.56
CA ALA A 200 2.32 17.86 10.77
C ALA A 200 3.13 17.95 9.47
N ALA A 201 2.99 16.97 8.57
CA ALA A 201 3.65 16.97 7.27
C ALA A 201 3.11 18.05 6.32
N LEU A 202 1.79 18.29 6.36
CA LEU A 202 1.12 19.29 5.53
C LEU A 202 1.27 20.72 6.04
N SER A 203 1.64 20.93 7.31
CA SER A 203 1.81 22.26 7.93
C SER A 203 2.75 23.23 7.20
N ARG A 204 3.57 22.72 6.28
CA ARG A 204 4.46 23.55 5.45
C ARG A 204 3.78 24.04 4.17
N ILE A 205 2.77 23.33 3.68
CA ILE A 205 2.02 23.73 2.47
C ILE A 205 1.15 24.94 2.83
N PRO A 206 1.11 26.00 2.01
CA PRO A 206 0.23 27.12 2.26
C PRO A 206 -1.26 26.71 2.21
N ASP A 207 -2.11 27.47 2.90
CA ASP A 207 -3.57 27.25 2.93
C ASP A 207 -4.26 27.68 1.63
#